data_AF-A0AAX4L1C7-F1
#
_entry.id   AF-A0AAX4L1C7-F1
#
_cell.length_a   1.000
_cell.length_b   1.000
_cell.length_c   1.000
_cell.angle_alpha   90.00
_cell.angle_beta   90.00
_cell.angle_gamma   90.00
#
_symmetry.space_group_name_H-M   'P 1'
#
loop_
_entity.id
_entity.type
_entity.pdbx_description
1 polymer ?
#
loop_
_entity_poly.entity_id
_entity_poly.type
_entity_poly.pdbx_seq_one_letter_code
_entity_poly.pdbx_strand_id
1 'polypeptide(L)'
;MLSDSFSIASFIFLIYGLLSPIYSRFLRNKVSNETLFLVAWSLAPHLVALFYSSSLLVVLLVLLSLGINLFVVYKRKFRIIYSGATFLFMAIIIQIFINPFSGLYN
;
A
#
# COMPACT_ATOMS: atom_id res chain seq x y z
N MET A 1 5.11 -28.65 -5.72
CA MET A 1 5.88 -27.66 -4.93
C MET A 1 5.25 -26.32 -5.30
N LEU A 2 4.47 -25.74 -4.38
CA LEU A 2 3.51 -24.66 -4.68
C LEU A 2 4.23 -23.45 -5.27
N SER A 3 3.72 -22.99 -6.42
CA SER A 3 4.09 -21.73 -7.04
C SER A 3 3.67 -20.59 -6.13
N ASP A 4 4.57 -20.09 -5.28
CA ASP A 4 4.32 -18.90 -4.48
C ASP A 4 4.41 -17.65 -5.38
N SER A 5 3.43 -17.52 -6.27
CA SER A 5 3.25 -16.43 -7.21
C SER A 5 2.64 -15.18 -6.57
N PHE A 6 2.61 -15.09 -5.23
CA PHE A 6 1.97 -13.98 -4.50
C PHE A 6 2.97 -13.26 -3.60
N SER A 7 3.17 -11.97 -3.87
CA SER A 7 4.09 -11.16 -3.08
C SER A 7 3.46 -10.77 -1.74
N ILE A 8 4.20 -10.99 -0.64
CA ILE A 8 3.83 -10.52 0.69
C ILE A 8 3.53 -9.01 0.67
N ALA A 9 4.34 -8.22 -0.06
CA ALA A 9 4.11 -6.78 -0.22
C ALA A 9 2.76 -6.48 -0.88
N SER A 10 2.43 -7.18 -1.98
CA SER A 10 1.12 -7.02 -2.65
C SER A 10 -0.04 -7.37 -1.72
N PHE A 11 0.08 -8.46 -0.95
CA PHE A 11 -0.94 -8.88 0.02
C PHE A 11 -1.23 -7.80 1.06
N ILE A 12 -0.18 -7.19 1.61
CA ILE A 12 -0.30 -6.14 2.62
C ILE A 12 -1.02 -4.92 2.04
N PHE A 13 -0.63 -4.48 0.84
CA PHE A 13 -1.31 -3.36 0.18
C PHE A 13 -2.78 -3.66 -0.14
N LEU A 14 -3.11 -4.90 -0.49
CA LEU A 14 -4.48 -5.34 -0.73
C LEU A 14 -5.31 -5.27 0.56
N ILE A 15 -4.78 -5.81 1.67
CA ILE A 15 -5.42 -5.74 2.99
C ILE A 15 -5.66 -4.28 3.39
N TYR A 16 -4.62 -3.43 3.35
CA TYR A 16 -4.75 -2.01 3.71
C TYR A 16 -5.73 -1.26 2.80
N GLY A 17 -5.80 -1.62 1.52
CA GLY A 17 -6.78 -1.09 0.58
C GLY A 17 -8.22 -1.42 0.96
N LEU A 18 -8.49 -2.66 1.36
CA LEU A 18 -9.82 -3.09 1.81
C LEU A 18 -10.18 -2.52 3.19
N LEU A 19 -9.22 -2.40 4.10
CA LEU A 19 -9.44 -1.87 5.44
C LEU A 19 -9.65 -0.36 5.47
N SER A 20 -9.03 0.41 4.56
CA SER A 20 -9.14 1.86 4.51
C SER A 20 -10.59 2.41 4.48
N PRO A 21 -11.50 1.93 3.62
CA PRO A 21 -12.90 2.39 3.63
C PRO A 21 -13.68 1.94 4.87
N ILE A 22 -13.35 0.75 5.40
CA ILE A 22 -13.95 0.24 6.64
C ILE A 22 -13.54 1.15 7.82
N TYR A 23 -12.25 1.46 7.94
CA TYR A 23 -11.71 2.37 8.96
C TYR A 23 -12.31 3.77 8.85
N SER A 24 -12.46 4.30 7.64
CA SER A 24 -13.11 5.59 7.39
C SER A 24 -14.52 5.64 7.97
N ARG A 25 -15.28 4.56 7.88
CA ARG A 25 -16.66 4.50 8.36
C ARG A 25 -16.76 4.47 9.88
N PHE A 26 -15.87 3.75 10.56
CA PHE A 26 -15.98 3.50 12.00
C PHE A 26 -15.14 4.43 12.87
N LEU A 27 -13.97 4.85 12.39
CA LEU A 27 -12.95 5.50 13.23
C LEU A 27 -12.70 6.96 12.88
N ARG A 28 -13.08 7.42 11.68
CA ARG A 28 -12.85 8.81 11.25
C ARG A 28 -13.29 9.85 12.29
N ASN A 29 -14.50 9.72 12.82
CA ASN A 29 -15.04 10.68 13.80
C ASN A 29 -14.52 10.48 15.24
N LYS A 30 -13.72 9.44 15.48
CA LYS A 30 -13.16 9.11 16.81
C LYS A 30 -11.69 9.52 16.95
N VAL A 31 -11.03 9.90 15.85
CA VAL A 31 -9.61 10.27 15.85
C VAL A 31 -9.46 11.77 16.09
N SER A 32 -8.74 12.13 17.15
CA SER A 32 -8.46 13.54 17.50
C SER A 32 -7.55 14.24 16.51
N ASN A 33 -6.64 13.51 15.87
CA ASN A 33 -5.74 14.02 14.83
C ASN A 33 -5.74 13.13 13.59
N GLU A 34 -6.70 13.39 12.68
CA GLU A 34 -6.84 12.63 11.43
C GLU A 34 -5.58 12.66 10.55
N THR A 35 -4.80 13.75 10.60
CA THR A 35 -3.62 13.91 9.75
C THR A 35 -2.51 12.95 10.18
N LEU A 36 -2.17 12.96 11.46
CA LEU A 36 -1.14 12.06 12.02
C LEU A 36 -1.55 10.59 11.88
N PHE A 37 -2.83 10.30 12.09
CA PHE A 37 -3.38 8.96 11.87
C PHE A 37 -3.20 8.51 10.42
N LEU A 38 -3.55 9.33 9.43
CA LEU A 38 -3.41 8.97 8.02
C LEU A 38 -1.96 8.87 7.55
N VAL A 39 -1.05 9.66 8.13
CA VAL A 39 0.39 9.50 7.92
C VAL A 39 0.83 8.12 8.42
N ALA A 40 0.49 7.76 9.66
CA ALA A 40 0.84 6.45 10.22
C ALA A 40 0.19 5.28 9.46
N TRP A 41 -1.08 5.43 9.10
CA TRP A 41 -1.84 4.47 8.32
C TRP A 41 -1.21 4.24 6.94
N SER A 42 -0.75 5.32 6.30
CA SER A 42 -0.06 5.24 5.01
C SER A 42 1.33 4.65 5.17
N LEU A 43 2.09 4.99 6.21
CA LEU A 43 3.45 4.48 6.42
C LEU A 43 3.49 2.97 6.66
N ALA A 44 2.53 2.42 7.42
CA ALA A 44 2.53 1.02 7.81
C ALA A 44 2.68 0.02 6.65
N PRO A 45 1.84 0.02 5.60
CA PRO A 45 1.99 -0.92 4.49
C PRO A 45 3.28 -0.70 3.70
N HIS A 46 3.76 0.55 3.60
CA HIS A 46 4.99 0.86 2.87
C HIS A 46 6.24 0.40 3.62
N LEU A 47 6.30 0.55 4.95
CA LEU A 47 7.42 0.03 5.74
C LEU A 47 7.53 -1.48 5.60
N VAL A 48 6.41 -2.18 5.76
CA VAL A 48 6.41 -3.65 5.65
C VAL A 48 6.78 -4.06 4.22
N ALA A 49 6.23 -3.40 3.20
CA ALA A 49 6.61 -3.68 1.82
C ALA A 49 8.10 -3.45 1.57
N LEU A 50 8.73 -2.40 2.11
CA LEU A 50 10.18 -2.17 1.97
C LEU A 50 11.01 -3.28 2.63
N PHE A 51 10.60 -3.78 3.79
CA PHE A 51 11.30 -4.88 4.47
C PHE A 51 11.25 -6.20 3.71
N TYR A 52 10.12 -6.50 3.06
CA TYR A 52 9.90 -7.75 2.32
C TYR A 52 10.17 -7.64 0.81
N SER A 53 10.63 -6.49 0.31
CA SER A 53 10.92 -6.29 -1.11
C SER A 53 12.35 -6.65 -1.44
N SER A 54 12.54 -7.70 -2.24
CA SER A 54 13.87 -8.12 -2.72
C SER A 54 14.31 -7.39 -4.00
N SER A 55 13.38 -6.78 -4.74
CA SER A 55 13.65 -6.12 -6.01
C SER A 55 13.77 -4.59 -5.86
N LEU A 56 14.85 -4.02 -6.39
CA LEU A 56 15.08 -2.57 -6.41
C LEU A 56 13.94 -1.81 -7.11
N LEU A 57 13.35 -2.39 -8.16
CA LEU A 57 12.21 -1.81 -8.86
C LEU A 57 10.99 -1.70 -7.94
N VAL A 58 10.68 -2.77 -7.18
CA VAL A 58 9.58 -2.77 -6.21
C VAL A 58 9.83 -1.76 -5.10
N VAL A 59 11.07 -1.67 -4.59
CA VAL A 59 11.46 -0.66 -3.60
C VAL A 59 11.22 0.76 -4.11
N LEU A 60 11.63 1.07 -5.36
CA LEU A 60 11.39 2.39 -5.96
C LEU A 60 9.89 2.70 -6.11
N LEU A 61 9.08 1.73 -6.56
CA LEU A 61 7.64 1.88 -6.67
C LEU A 61 6.99 2.17 -5.31
N VAL A 62 7.40 1.45 -4.26
CA VAL A 62 6.90 1.64 -2.90
C VAL A 62 7.31 3.02 -2.36
N LEU A 63 8.54 3.48 -2.59
CA LEU A 63 8.97 4.82 -2.17
C LEU A 63 8.18 5.92 -2.90
N LEU A 64 7.95 5.75 -4.20
CA LEU A 64 7.18 6.71 -4.99
C LEU A 64 5.72 6.77 -4.53
N SER A 65 5.09 5.62 -4.24
CA SER A 65 3.73 5.58 -3.71
C SER A 65 3.62 6.16 -2.30
N LEU A 66 4.65 5.98 -1.47
CA LEU A 66 4.70 6.59 -0.15
C LEU A 66 4.71 8.11 -0.27
N GLY A 67 5.56 8.66 -1.16
CA GLY A 67 5.63 10.09 -1.43
C GLY A 67 4.28 10.66 -1.90
N ILE A 68 3.59 9.97 -2.81
CA ILE A 68 2.26 10.37 -3.28
C ILE A 68 1.24 10.36 -2.14
N ASN A 69 1.19 9.30 -1.34
CA ASN A 69 0.24 9.20 -0.22
C ASN A 69 0.49 10.29 0.82
N LEU A 70 1.75 10.55 1.19
CA LEU A 70 2.11 11.63 2.11
C LEU A 70 1.76 13.01 1.54
N PHE A 71 1.98 13.24 0.25
CA PHE A 71 1.59 14.49 -0.42
C PHE A 71 0.06 14.70 -0.41
N VAL A 72 -0.72 13.64 -0.65
CA VAL A 72 -2.19 13.67 -0.57
C VAL A 72 -2.66 14.00 0.85
N VAL A 73 -2.03 13.41 1.87
CA VAL A 73 -2.31 13.72 3.28
C VAL A 73 -1.94 15.17 3.61
N TYR A 74 -0.80 15.67 3.14
CA TYR A 74 -0.38 17.06 3.31
C TYR A 74 -1.38 18.05 2.70
N LYS A 75 -1.93 17.73 1.51
CA LYS A 75 -2.99 18.51 0.86
C LYS A 75 -4.38 18.32 1.51
N ARG A 76 -4.47 17.62 2.64
CA ARG A 76 -5.71 17.29 3.37
C ARG A 76 -6.78 16.61 2.52
N LYS A 77 -6.37 15.91 1.45
CA LYS A 77 -7.29 15.16 0.57
C LYS A 77 -7.59 13.76 1.12
N PHE A 78 -8.01 13.71 2.38
CA PHE A 78 -8.16 12.47 3.16
C PHE A 78 -9.11 11.45 2.53
N ARG A 79 -10.13 11.92 1.82
CA ARG A 79 -11.09 11.04 1.11
C ARG A 79 -10.40 10.09 0.12
N ILE A 80 -9.26 10.47 -0.44
CA ILE A 80 -8.48 9.65 -1.39
C ILE A 80 -7.76 8.51 -0.67
N ILE A 81 -7.21 8.75 0.52
CA ILE A 81 -6.56 7.69 1.32
C ILE A 81 -7.63 6.75 1.89
N TYR A 82 -8.73 7.32 2.39
CA TYR A 82 -9.83 6.55 2.95
C TYR A 82 -10.60 5.71 1.93
N SER A 83 -10.58 6.05 0.64
CA SER A 83 -11.18 5.18 -0.38
C SER A 83 -10.41 3.87 -0.54
N GLY A 84 -9.16 3.80 -0.06
CA GLY A 84 -8.29 2.63 -0.20
C GLY A 84 -7.77 2.42 -1.62
N ALA A 85 -8.22 3.23 -2.59
CA ALA A 85 -7.91 3.05 -4.00
C ALA A 85 -6.41 3.14 -4.28
N THR A 86 -5.68 4.03 -3.60
CA THR A 86 -4.23 4.17 -3.77
C THR A 86 -3.48 2.91 -3.33
N PHE A 87 -3.91 2.27 -2.23
CA PHE A 87 -3.30 1.02 -1.75
C PHE A 87 -3.66 -0.17 -2.64
N LEU A 88 -4.92 -0.28 -3.07
CA LEU A 88 -5.35 -1.34 -4.01
C LEU A 88 -4.62 -1.25 -5.35
N PHE A 89 -4.47 -0.02 -5.88
CA PHE A 89 -3.74 0.20 -7.11
C PHE A 89 -2.28 -0.22 -6.99
N MET A 90 -1.63 0.06 -5.85
CA MET A 90 -0.27 -0.41 -5.57
C MET A 90 -0.17 -1.93 -5.45
N ALA A 91 -1.15 -2.59 -4.85
CA ALA A 91 -1.18 -4.06 -4.77
C ALA A 91 -1.13 -4.69 -6.17
N ILE A 92 -1.94 -4.16 -7.10
CA ILE A 92 -2.01 -4.62 -8.50
C ILE A 92 -0.69 -4.36 -9.22
N ILE A 93 -0.13 -3.14 -9.10
CA ILE A 93 1.14 -2.79 -9.72
C ILE A 93 2.25 -3.73 -9.26
N ILE A 94 2.42 -3.90 -7.94
CA ILE A 94 3.48 -4.75 -7.37
C ILE A 94 3.34 -6.19 -7.88
N GLN A 95 2.11 -6.70 -7.96
CA GLN A 95 1.85 -8.04 -8.47
C GLN A 95 2.22 -8.17 -9.95
N ILE A 96 1.91 -7.16 -10.78
CA ILE A 96 2.28 -7.13 -12.20
C ILE A 96 3.79 -7.10 -12.40
N PHE A 97 4.56 -6.41 -11.57
CA PHE A 97 6.02 -6.33 -11.72
C PHE A 97 6.76 -7.56 -11.16
N ILE A 98 6.14 -8.31 -10.25
CA ILE A 98 6.72 -9.54 -9.68
C ILE A 98 6.43 -10.77 -10.56
N ASN A 99 5.25 -10.85 -11.16
CA ASN A 99 4.83 -11.99 -11.98
C ASN A 99 5.72 -12.28 -13.23
N PRO A 100 6.19 -11.30 -14.03
CA PRO A 100 6.95 -11.58 -15.26
C PRO A 100 8.33 -12.20 -15.01
N PHE A 101 8.87 -12.13 -13.79
CA PHE A 101 10.15 -12.77 -13.44
C PHE A 101 10.00 -14.23 -12.99
N SER A 102 8.79 -14.67 -12.61
CA SER A 102 8.54 -16.06 -12.20
C SER A 102 8.45 -17.04 -13.39
N GLY A 103 8.21 -16.53 -14.59
CA GLY A 103 8.13 -17.34 -15.82
C GLY A 103 9.45 -17.50 -16.58
N LEU A 104 10.53 -16.81 -16.18
CA LEU A 104 11.84 -16.88 -16.84
C LEU A 104 12.79 -17.93 -16.23
N TYR A 105 12.41 -18.54 -15.12
CA TYR A 105 13.20 -19.56 -14.40
C TYR A 105 12.54 -20.94 -14.39
N ASN A 106 11.49 -21.16 -15.20
CA ASN A 106 10.89 -22.47 -15.43
C ASN A 106 11.29 -23.02 -16.80
#